data_AF-A0A2Z5JI24-F1
#
_entry.id   AF-A0A2Z5JI24-F1
#
_cell.length_a   1.000
_cell.length_b   1.000
_cell.length_c   1.000
_cell.angle_alpha   90.00
_cell.angle_beta   90.00
_cell.angle_gamma   90.00
#
_symmetry.space_group_name_H-M   'P 1'
#
loop_
_entity.id
_entity.type
_entity.pdbx_description
1 polymer ?
#
loop_
_entity_poly.entity_id
_entity_poly.type
_entity_poly.pdbx_seq_one_letter_code
_entity_poly.pdbx_strand_id
1 'polypeptide(L)'
;MSIRRSTKSRRAVAAVSLTAALALAISGCGTDGGGKTNDVGSSPSSAPSKSSDENKEAKQEDTAAGDNVDPNVKLAEVKGDGLTLVINQVKRDSGGFVTVQGQIKNESDETRNTSTWAGTESTVSSRNPNSVAGATLVDKTGKKRYYVLRDTEDRCLCTTSIPPLLAGRTTPIFMQFPAPPSTTTEVDFTLPSFATASLKISG
;
A
#
# COMPACT_ATOMS: atom_id res chain seq x y z
N MET A 1 39.22 -51.31 -9.79
CA MET A 1 38.30 -52.17 -10.56
C MET A 1 37.37 -52.88 -9.58
N SER A 2 36.10 -52.50 -9.52
CA SER A 2 35.13 -53.12 -8.60
C SER A 2 33.77 -53.30 -9.26
N ILE A 3 33.50 -54.56 -9.57
CA ILE A 3 32.25 -55.32 -9.56
C ILE A 3 30.92 -54.55 -9.64
N ARG A 4 30.21 -54.88 -10.72
CA ARG A 4 28.82 -54.61 -11.06
C ARG A 4 27.86 -54.98 -9.92
N ARG A 5 26.88 -54.13 -9.64
CA ARG A 5 25.66 -54.50 -8.91
C ARG A 5 24.44 -54.44 -9.82
N SER A 6 23.79 -55.59 -9.90
CA SER A 6 22.58 -55.89 -10.65
C SER A 6 21.38 -55.07 -10.18
N THR A 7 20.63 -54.54 -11.14
CA THR A 7 19.32 -53.92 -10.97
C THR A 7 18.27 -54.99 -10.64
N LYS A 8 17.57 -54.82 -9.51
CA LYS A 8 16.37 -55.60 -9.16
C LYS A 8 15.15 -54.94 -9.79
N SER A 9 14.29 -55.77 -10.37
CA SER A 9 13.09 -55.41 -11.10
C SER A 9 11.81 -55.47 -10.25
N ARG A 10 10.73 -54.91 -10.83
CA ARG A 10 9.29 -55.05 -10.51
C ARG A 10 8.82 -54.14 -9.35
N ARG A 11 7.67 -53.47 -9.41
CA ARG A 11 6.38 -53.76 -10.07
C ARG A 11 5.66 -52.46 -10.51
N ALA A 12 4.85 -52.61 -11.55
CA ALA A 12 3.87 -51.65 -12.07
C ALA A 12 2.66 -51.48 -11.14
N VAL A 13 2.06 -50.28 -11.13
CA VAL A 13 0.61 -50.06 -11.04
C VAL A 13 0.29 -48.74 -11.77
N ALA A 14 -0.60 -48.80 -12.76
CA ALA A 14 -1.19 -47.66 -13.44
C ALA A 14 -2.30 -47.05 -12.57
N ALA A 15 -2.47 -45.72 -12.60
CA ALA A 15 -3.63 -45.06 -12.02
C ALA A 15 -4.14 -43.95 -12.95
N VAL A 16 -5.45 -43.96 -13.12
CA VAL A 16 -6.29 -43.37 -14.16
C VAL A 16 -6.45 -41.86 -13.99
N SER A 17 -6.38 -41.13 -15.11
CA SER A 17 -6.72 -39.72 -15.24
C SER A 17 -8.24 -39.51 -15.27
N LEU A 18 -8.80 -38.80 -14.31
CA LEU A 18 -10.19 -38.33 -14.30
C LEU A 18 -10.24 -36.88 -14.78
N THR A 19 -10.63 -36.69 -16.04
CA THR A 19 -11.01 -35.39 -16.60
C THR A 19 -12.48 -35.11 -16.28
N ALA A 20 -12.76 -34.14 -15.40
CA ALA A 20 -14.09 -33.58 -15.24
C ALA A 20 -14.20 -32.30 -16.07
N ALA A 21 -14.89 -32.37 -17.21
CA ALA A 21 -15.29 -31.19 -17.98
C ALA A 21 -16.57 -30.61 -17.36
N LEU A 22 -16.52 -29.37 -16.89
CA LEU A 22 -17.69 -28.64 -16.42
C LEU A 22 -18.12 -27.65 -17.51
N ALA A 23 -19.22 -27.96 -18.19
CA ALA A 23 -19.87 -27.07 -19.14
C ALA A 23 -20.72 -26.04 -18.38
N LEU A 24 -20.46 -24.75 -18.60
CA LEU A 24 -21.36 -23.68 -18.17
C LEU A 24 -22.25 -23.31 -19.36
N ALA A 25 -23.55 -23.56 -19.21
CA ALA A 25 -24.58 -23.16 -20.15
C ALA A 25 -24.90 -21.66 -19.96
N ILE A 26 -24.85 -20.92 -21.05
CA ILE A 26 -25.35 -19.55 -21.18
C ILE A 26 -26.87 -19.61 -21.36
N SER A 27 -27.62 -19.05 -20.42
CA SER A 27 -29.02 -18.69 -20.64
C SER A 27 -29.13 -17.17 -20.68
N GLY A 28 -29.26 -16.64 -21.90
CA GLY A 28 -29.71 -15.27 -22.14
C GLY A 28 -31.23 -15.21 -22.11
N CYS A 29 -31.78 -14.18 -21.47
CA CYS A 29 -33.16 -13.73 -21.65
C CYS A 29 -33.15 -12.20 -21.49
N GLY A 30 -33.40 -11.49 -22.59
CA GLY A 30 -33.29 -10.03 -22.68
C GLY A 30 -33.50 -9.52 -24.10
N THR A 31 -34.69 -9.80 -24.62
CA THR A 31 -35.42 -9.07 -25.69
C THR A 31 -35.54 -7.58 -25.29
N ASP A 32 -35.61 -6.55 -26.14
CA ASP A 32 -35.94 -6.39 -27.56
C ASP A 32 -35.45 -4.99 -28.01
N GLY A 33 -35.38 -4.75 -29.33
CA GLY A 33 -35.58 -3.39 -29.89
C GLY A 33 -34.37 -2.70 -30.52
N GLY A 34 -34.17 -2.92 -31.82
CA GLY A 34 -33.34 -2.08 -32.68
C GLY A 34 -34.06 -0.81 -33.14
N GLY A 35 -33.29 0.18 -33.59
CA GLY A 35 -33.84 1.36 -34.29
C GLY A 35 -32.86 2.54 -34.33
N LYS A 36 -32.28 2.76 -35.52
CA LYS A 36 -31.38 3.87 -35.86
C LYS A 36 -32.18 5.13 -36.30
N THR A 37 -31.51 6.26 -36.08
CA THR A 37 -31.50 7.54 -36.84
C THR A 37 -32.61 8.60 -36.68
N ASN A 38 -32.11 9.76 -36.22
CA ASN A 38 -32.30 11.15 -36.70
C ASN A 38 -33.70 11.81 -36.58
N ASP A 39 -33.80 12.90 -35.82
CA ASP A 39 -33.70 14.25 -36.40
C ASP A 39 -33.66 15.40 -35.35
N VAL A 40 -32.81 16.38 -35.67
CA VAL A 40 -32.90 17.84 -35.50
C VAL A 40 -33.41 18.47 -34.19
N GLY A 41 -32.54 19.31 -33.61
CA GLY A 41 -32.89 20.31 -32.59
C GLY A 41 -31.74 21.27 -32.24
N SER A 42 -31.47 22.21 -33.16
CA SER A 42 -30.74 23.49 -33.06
C SER A 42 -29.86 23.84 -31.84
N SER A 43 -28.59 24.15 -32.12
CA SER A 43 -27.79 25.14 -31.37
C SER A 43 -28.32 26.57 -31.59
N PRO A 44 -27.85 27.54 -30.79
CA PRO A 44 -26.90 28.47 -31.41
C PRO A 44 -25.58 28.61 -30.65
N SER A 45 -24.60 29.00 -31.47
CA SER A 45 -23.19 29.26 -31.23
C SER A 45 -22.91 30.35 -30.19
N SER A 46 -21.80 30.20 -29.46
CA SER A 46 -20.87 31.29 -29.13
C SER A 46 -19.50 30.70 -28.81
N ALA A 47 -18.50 31.04 -29.63
CA ALA A 47 -17.07 30.86 -29.39
C ALA A 47 -16.42 32.26 -29.34
N PRO A 48 -15.10 32.39 -29.13
CA PRO A 48 -14.25 31.86 -28.06
C PRO A 48 -13.58 33.02 -27.30
N SER A 49 -13.03 32.79 -26.11
CA SER A 49 -12.08 33.74 -25.50
C SER A 49 -10.72 33.07 -25.31
N LYS A 50 -9.77 33.51 -26.13
CA LYS A 50 -8.33 33.37 -25.87
C LYS A 50 -7.95 34.37 -24.78
N SER A 51 -7.20 33.91 -23.79
CA SER A 51 -6.27 34.74 -23.05
C SER A 51 -5.06 33.88 -22.72
N SER A 52 -3.92 34.35 -23.21
CA SER A 52 -2.59 33.81 -22.97
C SER A 52 -2.13 34.10 -21.55
N ASP A 53 -1.16 33.29 -21.15
CA ASP A 53 -0.04 33.61 -20.28
C ASP A 53 -0.16 33.51 -18.75
N GLU A 54 0.70 32.59 -18.30
CA GLU A 54 1.62 32.71 -17.18
C GLU A 54 1.18 32.30 -15.76
N ASN A 55 1.79 31.18 -15.39
CA ASN A 55 2.46 30.96 -14.12
C ASN A 55 1.57 30.56 -12.94
N LYS A 56 1.36 29.25 -12.78
CA LYS A 56 1.18 28.64 -11.47
C LYS A 56 1.91 27.32 -11.40
N GLU A 57 3.01 27.33 -10.63
CA GLU A 57 3.61 26.18 -9.98
C GLU A 57 2.55 25.15 -9.61
N ALA A 58 2.68 23.96 -10.20
CA ALA A 58 1.92 22.79 -9.79
C ALA A 58 2.41 22.40 -8.39
N LYS A 59 1.70 22.89 -7.37
CA LYS A 59 1.74 22.29 -6.04
C LYS A 59 1.09 20.91 -6.19
N GLN A 60 1.91 19.89 -6.38
CA GLN A 60 1.48 18.50 -6.28
C GLN A 60 1.20 18.21 -4.81
N GLU A 61 0.04 18.65 -4.34
CA GLU A 61 -0.59 18.15 -3.13
C GLU A 61 -1.54 17.03 -3.56
N ASP A 62 -1.10 15.78 -3.37
CA ASP A 62 -1.99 14.79 -2.79
C ASP A 62 -1.15 13.70 -2.09
N THR A 63 -0.98 13.88 -0.80
CA THR A 63 -0.70 12.79 0.13
C THR A 63 -1.69 12.97 1.25
N ALA A 64 -2.83 12.29 1.14
CA ALA A 64 -3.89 12.29 2.14
C ALA A 64 -3.40 11.72 3.50
N ALA A 65 -2.53 12.47 4.18
CA ALA A 65 -2.56 12.54 5.62
C ALA A 65 -3.92 13.18 5.96
N GLY A 66 -4.78 12.45 6.65
CA GLY A 66 -6.15 12.88 6.92
C GLY A 66 -6.18 14.25 7.59
N ASP A 67 -7.21 15.04 7.27
CA ASP A 67 -7.42 16.45 7.65
C ASP A 67 -7.51 16.76 9.16
N ASN A 68 -7.06 15.85 10.04
CA ASN A 68 -7.20 15.95 11.49
C ASN A 68 -6.01 15.36 12.27
N VAL A 69 -4.78 15.52 11.78
CA VAL A 69 -3.57 15.18 12.54
C VAL A 69 -3.00 16.46 13.14
N ASP A 70 -2.86 16.50 14.47
CA ASP A 70 -2.13 17.57 15.15
C ASP A 70 -0.61 17.29 15.06
N PRO A 71 0.17 18.10 14.32
CA PRO A 71 1.60 17.89 14.17
C PRO A 71 2.40 18.10 15.47
N ASN A 72 1.79 18.72 16.50
CA ASN A 72 2.42 18.93 17.80
C ASN A 72 2.32 17.71 18.71
N VAL A 73 1.40 16.78 18.43
CA VAL A 73 1.28 15.53 19.18
C VAL A 73 2.40 14.59 18.74
N LYS A 74 3.16 14.09 19.71
CA LYS A 74 4.29 13.16 19.49
C LYS A 74 4.05 11.88 20.28
N LEU A 75 3.38 10.90 19.66
CA LEU A 75 3.07 9.62 20.29
C LEU A 75 4.31 8.73 20.41
N ALA A 76 5.20 8.81 19.43
CA ALA A 76 6.51 8.18 19.45
C ALA A 76 7.49 8.95 18.56
N GLU A 77 8.78 8.78 18.85
CA GLU A 77 9.86 9.17 17.95
C GLU A 77 10.90 8.05 17.89
N VAL A 78 11.29 7.70 16.67
CA VAL A 78 12.35 6.73 16.41
C VAL A 78 13.33 7.29 15.41
N LYS A 79 14.59 6.95 15.59
CA LYS A 79 15.70 7.38 14.73
C LYS A 79 16.26 6.20 13.96
N GLY A 80 16.88 6.49 12.82
CA GLY A 80 17.66 5.53 12.06
C GLY A 80 18.22 6.15 10.78
N ASP A 81 19.43 5.76 10.40
CA ASP A 81 20.12 6.23 9.18
C ASP A 81 20.16 7.77 9.00
N GLY A 82 20.30 8.53 10.09
CA GLY A 82 20.30 10.00 10.05
C GLY A 82 18.91 10.63 9.84
N LEU A 83 17.86 9.83 9.95
CA LEU A 83 16.46 10.23 9.85
C LEU A 83 15.79 10.14 11.22
N THR A 84 14.80 11.00 11.43
CA THR A 84 13.91 10.99 12.60
C THR A 84 12.48 10.82 12.12
N LEU A 85 11.82 9.74 12.55
CA LEU A 85 10.41 9.48 12.33
C LEU A 85 9.64 9.83 13.60
N VAL A 86 8.66 10.73 13.46
CA VAL A 86 7.69 11.06 14.51
C VAL A 86 6.34 10.50 14.13
N ILE A 87 5.72 9.75 15.05
CA ILE A 87 4.33 9.30 14.91
C ILE A 87 3.43 10.26 15.66
N ASN A 88 2.48 10.86 14.93
CA ASN A 88 1.57 11.86 15.45
C ASN A 88 0.20 11.25 15.80
N GLN A 89 -0.24 10.21 15.07
CA GLN A 89 -1.53 9.59 15.30
C GLN A 89 -1.51 8.09 15.00
N VAL A 90 -2.21 7.33 15.84
CA VAL A 90 -2.58 5.92 15.59
C VAL A 90 -4.05 5.77 15.95
N LYS A 91 -4.89 5.64 14.92
CA LYS A 91 -6.34 5.68 15.08
C LYS A 91 -6.99 4.47 14.43
N ARG A 92 -7.75 3.72 15.21
CA ARG A 92 -8.70 2.72 14.72
C ARG A 92 -9.96 3.44 14.23
N ASP A 93 -10.47 3.00 13.09
CA ASP A 93 -11.74 3.47 12.54
C ASP A 93 -12.82 2.39 12.61
N SER A 94 -14.07 2.81 12.41
CA SER A 94 -15.24 1.92 12.39
C SER A 94 -15.29 1.02 11.14
N GLY A 95 -14.45 1.26 10.14
CA GLY A 95 -14.31 0.43 8.94
C GLY A 95 -13.46 -0.82 9.16
N GLY A 96 -12.85 -0.97 10.34
CA GLY A 96 -12.02 -2.13 10.67
C GLY A 96 -10.55 -1.94 10.29
N PHE A 97 -10.08 -0.69 10.23
CA PHE A 97 -8.68 -0.37 9.94
C PHE A 97 -8.04 0.42 11.08
N VAL A 98 -6.71 0.40 11.10
CA VAL A 98 -5.88 1.29 11.90
C VAL A 98 -5.05 2.13 10.96
N THR A 99 -5.16 3.45 11.08
CA THR A 99 -4.37 4.41 10.32
C THR A 99 -3.28 4.98 11.23
N VAL A 100 -2.03 4.87 10.79
CA VAL A 100 -0.85 5.46 11.42
C VAL A 100 -0.42 6.66 10.59
N GLN A 101 -0.27 7.81 11.22
CA GLN A 101 0.16 9.06 10.57
C GLN A 101 1.33 9.67 11.31
N GLY A 102 2.26 10.24 10.56
CA GLY A 102 3.50 10.76 11.08
C GLY A 102 4.25 11.61 10.09
N GLN A 103 5.52 11.87 10.40
CA GLN A 103 6.43 12.60 9.54
C GLN A 103 7.86 12.08 9.68
N ILE A 104 8.58 12.02 8.57
CA ILE A 104 10.00 11.68 8.54
C ILE A 104 10.80 12.93 8.21
N LYS A 105 11.80 13.24 9.03
CA LYS A 105 12.74 14.33 8.81
C LYS A 105 14.13 13.77 8.58
N ASN A 106 14.83 14.32 7.59
CA ASN A 106 16.26 14.09 7.41
C ASN A 106 17.05 15.05 8.30
N GLU A 107 17.71 14.52 9.31
CA GLU A 107 18.56 15.28 10.24
C GLU A 107 20.05 15.20 9.88
N SER A 108 20.40 14.46 8.83
CA SER A 108 21.77 14.41 8.29
C SER A 108 22.04 15.55 7.30
N ASP A 109 23.30 15.68 6.91
CA ASP A 109 23.84 16.60 5.91
C ASP A 109 23.81 16.05 4.48
N GLU A 110 23.42 14.79 4.30
CA GLU A 110 23.34 14.11 3.02
C GLU A 110 21.89 13.86 2.58
N THR A 111 21.67 13.69 1.27
CA THR A 111 20.39 13.21 0.74
C THR A 111 20.18 11.74 1.12
N ARG A 112 19.01 11.41 1.67
CA ARG A 112 18.64 10.04 2.06
C ARG A 112 17.67 9.43 1.06
N ASN A 113 17.96 8.20 0.63
CA ASN A 113 17.06 7.43 -0.23
C ASN A 113 15.88 6.90 0.59
N THR A 114 14.70 6.89 0.00
CA THR A 114 13.42 6.46 0.60
C THR A 114 13.01 5.06 0.15
N SER A 115 13.72 4.47 -0.82
CA SER A 115 13.38 3.19 -1.44
C SER A 115 13.41 2.00 -0.47
N THR A 116 14.28 2.05 0.55
CA THR A 116 14.44 0.96 1.52
C THR A 116 13.21 0.79 2.41
N TRP A 117 12.42 1.84 2.59
CA TRP A 117 11.22 1.83 3.45
C TRP A 117 10.08 1.00 2.89
N ALA A 118 10.09 0.71 1.57
CA ALA A 118 9.16 -0.23 0.96
C ALA A 118 9.39 -1.68 1.44
N GLY A 119 10.55 -1.96 2.04
CA GLY A 119 10.93 -3.28 2.52
C GLY A 119 11.63 -4.13 1.45
N THR A 120 11.76 -5.42 1.74
CA THR A 120 12.53 -6.38 0.91
C THR A 120 11.64 -7.41 0.20
N GLU A 121 10.32 -7.34 0.37
CA GLU A 121 9.41 -8.23 -0.35
C GLU A 121 9.30 -7.75 -1.80
N SER A 122 9.69 -8.61 -2.74
CA SER A 122 9.90 -8.23 -4.14
C SER A 122 8.68 -7.59 -4.80
N THR A 123 7.48 -8.10 -4.50
CA THR A 123 6.24 -7.60 -5.09
C THR A 123 5.94 -6.21 -4.56
N VAL A 124 6.02 -6.01 -3.24
CA VAL A 124 5.84 -4.69 -2.61
C VAL A 124 6.83 -3.69 -3.12
N SER A 125 8.13 -4.01 -3.10
CA SER A 125 9.16 -3.04 -3.44
C SER A 125 9.11 -2.65 -4.91
N SER A 126 8.67 -3.57 -5.79
CA SER A 126 8.48 -3.28 -7.21
C SER A 126 7.20 -2.49 -7.51
N ARG A 127 6.11 -2.75 -6.78
CA ARG A 127 4.80 -2.09 -6.98
C ARG A 127 4.68 -0.76 -6.24
N ASN A 128 5.44 -0.59 -5.16
CA ASN A 128 5.41 0.57 -4.27
C ASN A 128 6.83 1.13 -4.05
N PRO A 129 7.57 1.49 -5.11
CA PRO A 129 8.89 2.07 -4.94
C PRO A 129 8.78 3.38 -4.14
N ASN A 130 9.79 3.67 -3.33
CA ASN A 130 9.88 4.93 -2.57
C ASN A 130 8.61 5.19 -1.73
N SER A 131 8.18 4.20 -0.97
CA SER A 131 6.97 4.23 -0.15
C SER A 131 7.26 3.75 1.27
N VAL A 132 6.28 3.88 2.15
CA VAL A 132 6.32 3.30 3.50
C VAL A 132 5.62 1.93 3.58
N ALA A 133 5.48 1.23 2.46
CA ALA A 133 4.74 -0.04 2.37
C ALA A 133 5.38 -1.19 3.17
N GLY A 134 6.66 -1.07 3.53
CA GLY A 134 7.37 -2.04 4.36
C GLY A 134 7.04 -1.96 5.84
N ALA A 135 6.19 -1.01 6.25
CA ALA A 135 5.79 -0.87 7.64
C ALA A 135 4.97 -2.06 8.14
N THR A 136 5.11 -2.38 9.43
CA THR A 136 4.34 -3.44 10.09
C THR A 136 3.88 -3.01 11.47
N LEU A 137 2.76 -3.60 11.92
CA LEU A 137 2.30 -3.57 13.30
C LEU A 137 2.35 -4.99 13.88
N VAL A 138 2.88 -5.15 15.08
CA VAL A 138 2.90 -6.44 15.80
C VAL A 138 2.05 -6.32 17.05
N ASP A 139 0.93 -7.06 17.06
CA ASP A 139 0.16 -7.33 18.26
C ASP A 139 0.82 -8.51 18.99
N LYS A 140 1.57 -8.20 20.05
CA LYS A 140 2.22 -9.21 20.89
C LYS A 140 1.21 -10.10 21.61
N THR A 141 0.07 -9.56 22.01
CA THR A 141 -0.98 -10.28 22.75
C THR A 141 -1.71 -11.26 21.82
N GLY A 142 -2.13 -10.76 20.66
CA GLY A 142 -2.75 -11.56 19.60
C GLY A 142 -1.77 -12.45 18.84
N LYS A 143 -0.45 -12.27 19.03
CA LYS A 143 0.64 -12.97 18.33
C LYS A 143 0.53 -12.84 16.81
N LYS A 144 0.14 -11.66 16.34
CA LYS A 144 -0.08 -11.37 14.92
C LYS A 144 0.76 -10.19 14.46
N ARG A 145 1.31 -10.32 13.26
CA ARG A 145 1.90 -9.22 12.51
C ARG A 145 0.93 -8.80 11.41
N TYR A 146 0.71 -7.50 11.32
CA TYR A 146 -0.12 -6.83 10.33
C TYR A 146 0.78 -6.05 9.39
N TYR A 147 0.47 -6.10 8.10
CA TYR A 147 1.16 -5.35 7.06
C TYR A 147 0.23 -4.24 6.54
N VAL A 148 0.82 -3.23 5.91
CA VAL A 148 0.07 -2.19 5.21
C VAL A 148 -0.89 -2.83 4.21
N LEU A 149 -2.13 -2.34 4.18
CA LEU A 149 -3.17 -2.77 3.25
C LEU A 149 -2.72 -2.60 1.81
N ARG A 150 -3.20 -3.49 0.93
CA ARG A 150 -2.91 -3.46 -0.50
C ARG A 150 -4.17 -3.74 -1.31
N ASP A 151 -4.23 -3.18 -2.51
CA ASP A 151 -5.24 -3.53 -3.49
C ASP A 151 -4.90 -4.85 -4.22
N THR A 152 -5.73 -5.23 -5.19
CA THR A 152 -5.55 -6.45 -5.99
C THR A 152 -4.36 -6.39 -6.95
N GLU A 153 -3.71 -5.24 -7.08
CA GLU A 153 -2.52 -5.01 -7.91
C GLU A 153 -1.27 -4.76 -7.04
N ASP A 154 -1.35 -5.12 -5.76
CA ASP A 154 -0.31 -5.00 -4.73
C ASP A 154 0.12 -3.55 -4.44
N ARG A 155 -0.68 -2.54 -4.81
CA ARG A 155 -0.42 -1.15 -4.41
C ARG A 155 -0.85 -0.92 -2.97
N CYS A 156 0.02 -0.32 -2.17
CA CYS A 156 -0.26 -0.04 -0.77
C CYS A 156 -1.31 1.06 -0.61
N LEU A 157 -2.07 0.99 0.48
CA LEU A 157 -2.81 2.13 0.99
C LEU A 157 -1.94 2.88 2.00
N CYS A 158 -0.95 3.59 1.44
CA CYS A 158 0.05 4.34 2.19
C CYS A 158 0.65 5.47 1.36
N THR A 159 1.46 6.30 1.98
CA THR A 159 2.25 7.31 1.25
C THR A 159 3.26 6.65 0.32
N THR A 160 3.18 6.98 -0.97
CA THR A 160 4.05 6.49 -2.04
C THR A 160 4.73 7.66 -2.76
N SER A 161 5.60 7.34 -3.73
CA SER A 161 6.28 8.33 -4.56
C SER A 161 7.06 9.38 -3.76
N ILE A 162 7.60 8.98 -2.60
CA ILE A 162 8.34 9.86 -1.71
C ILE A 162 9.68 10.17 -2.38
N PRO A 163 9.96 11.42 -2.78
CA PRO A 163 11.25 11.73 -3.40
C PRO A 163 12.41 11.49 -2.42
N PRO A 164 13.65 11.32 -2.90
CA PRO A 164 14.83 11.34 -2.05
C PRO A 164 14.80 12.56 -1.11
N LEU A 165 15.00 12.32 0.19
CA LEU A 165 14.81 13.33 1.20
C LEU A 165 16.10 14.13 1.37
N LEU A 166 16.12 15.38 0.89
CA LEU A 166 17.28 16.27 1.04
C LEU A 166 17.55 16.59 2.52
N ALA A 167 18.77 17.00 2.85
CA ALA A 167 19.15 17.43 4.19
C ALA A 167 18.18 18.46 4.77
N GLY A 168 17.76 18.27 6.03
CA GLY A 168 16.83 19.15 6.74
C GLY A 168 15.36 19.07 6.29
N ARG A 169 15.03 18.33 5.21
CA ARG A 169 13.65 18.22 4.72
C ARG A 169 12.82 17.25 5.56
N THR A 170 11.53 17.55 5.63
CA THR A 170 10.52 16.72 6.27
C THR A 170 9.46 16.31 5.24
N THR A 171 8.97 15.08 5.33
CA THR A 171 7.84 14.58 4.55
C THR A 171 6.77 14.00 5.49
N PRO A 172 5.49 14.38 5.35
CA PRO A 172 4.41 13.69 6.04
C PRO A 172 4.23 12.30 5.44
N ILE A 173 3.75 11.36 6.26
CA ILE A 173 3.44 10.00 5.84
C ILE A 173 2.15 9.50 6.51
N PHE A 174 1.45 8.60 5.81
CA PHE A 174 0.38 7.79 6.37
C PHE A 174 0.52 6.33 5.92
N MET A 175 0.01 5.41 6.73
CA MET A 175 -0.06 3.98 6.46
C MET A 175 -1.36 3.43 7.04
N GLN A 176 -2.12 2.65 6.27
CA GLN A 176 -3.32 1.99 6.76
C GLN A 176 -3.11 0.47 6.87
N PHE A 177 -3.55 -0.10 7.99
CA PHE A 177 -3.43 -1.51 8.35
C PHE A 177 -4.81 -2.11 8.62
N PRO A 178 -5.01 -3.42 8.43
CA PRO A 178 -6.14 -4.10 9.06
C PRO A 178 -6.10 -3.88 10.57
N ALA A 179 -7.25 -3.59 11.18
CA ALA A 179 -7.30 -3.39 12.62
C ALA A 179 -7.02 -4.71 13.37
N PRO A 180 -6.12 -4.69 14.37
CA PRO A 180 -6.10 -5.74 15.38
C PRO A 180 -7.45 -5.78 16.14
N PRO A 181 -7.76 -6.89 16.86
CA PRO A 181 -8.94 -6.98 17.70
C PRO A 181 -9.15 -5.73 18.56
N SER A 182 -10.40 -5.38 18.89
CA SER A 182 -10.70 -4.19 19.71
C SER A 182 -10.08 -4.24 21.11
N THR A 183 -9.76 -5.45 21.60
CA THR A 183 -9.03 -5.66 22.86
C THR A 183 -7.55 -5.28 22.77
N THR A 184 -6.99 -5.15 21.56
CA THR A 184 -5.60 -4.77 21.33
C THR A 184 -5.50 -3.24 21.29
N THR A 185 -4.95 -2.68 22.37
CA THR A 185 -4.77 -1.24 22.58
C THR A 185 -3.33 -0.79 22.36
N GLU A 186 -2.39 -1.71 22.18
CA GLU A 186 -0.97 -1.43 21.96
C GLU A 186 -0.38 -2.39 20.93
N VAL A 187 0.47 -1.86 20.06
CA VAL A 187 1.18 -2.61 19.01
C VAL A 187 2.61 -2.10 18.89
N ASP A 188 3.53 -2.98 18.50
CA ASP A 188 4.86 -2.53 18.07
C ASP A 188 4.82 -2.16 16.59
N PHE A 189 5.22 -0.94 16.28
CA PHE A 189 5.40 -0.44 14.92
C PHE A 189 6.84 -0.56 14.47
N THR A 190 7.02 -0.99 13.23
CA THR A 190 8.32 -1.03 12.56
C THR A 190 8.20 -0.40 11.18
N LEU A 191 9.20 0.39 10.80
CA LEU A 191 9.46 0.80 9.42
C LEU A 191 10.92 0.44 9.10
N PRO A 192 11.25 -0.13 7.93
CA PRO A 192 12.64 -0.42 7.58
C PRO A 192 13.53 0.83 7.73
N SER A 193 14.78 0.62 8.14
CA SER A 193 15.75 1.67 8.51
C SER A 193 15.48 2.43 9.81
N PHE A 194 14.41 2.12 10.56
CA PHE A 194 14.14 2.74 11.87
C PHE A 194 14.08 1.72 13.01
N ALA A 195 14.33 2.19 14.23
CA ALA A 195 14.05 1.42 15.44
C ALA A 195 12.54 1.12 15.58
N THR A 196 12.21 0.07 16.35
CA THR A 196 10.83 -0.28 16.69
C THR A 196 10.26 0.70 17.74
N ALA A 197 8.99 1.08 17.60
CA ALA A 197 8.25 1.88 18.57
C ALA A 197 7.02 1.14 19.08
N SER A 198 6.76 1.14 20.38
CA SER A 198 5.46 0.69 20.90
C SER A 198 4.46 1.83 20.85
N LEU A 199 3.31 1.60 20.21
CA LEU A 199 2.29 2.61 19.93
C LEU A 199 0.95 2.20 20.55
N LYS A 200 0.30 3.16 21.21
CA LYS A 200 -1.09 3.01 21.67
C LYS A 200 -2.05 3.32 20.53
N ILE A 201 -3.05 2.47 20.35
CA ILE A 201 -4.12 2.67 19.39
C ILE A 201 -5.26 3.43 20.08
N SER A 202 -5.66 4.55 19.50
CA SER A 202 -6.87 5.29 19.88
C SER A 202 -8.05 4.88 19.00
N GLY A 203 -9.29 5.06 19.48
CA GLY A 203 -10.50 4.69 18.73
C GLY A 203 -11.03 3.32 19.12
#